data_AF-A0A0S7WE57-F1
#
_entry.id   AF-A0A0S7WE57-F1
#
_cell.length_a   1.000
_cell.length_b   1.000
_cell.length_c   1.000
_cell.angle_alpha   90.00
_cell.angle_beta   90.00
_cell.angle_gamma   90.00
#
_symmetry.space_group_name_H-M   'P 1'
#
loop_
_entity.id
_entity.type
_entity.pdbx_description
1 polymer ?
#
loop_
_entity_poly.entity_id
_entity_poly.type
_entity_poly.pdbx_seq_one_letter_code
_entity_poly.pdbx_strand_id
1 'polypeptide(L)' 'MNRFERLVKVMARLRSPDGCPWDLRQDHQSLKPYLIEEAYEVIEAIDSGDDWKLKEELGDLLLQI' A
#
# COMPACT_ATOMS: atom_id res chain seq x y z
N MET A 1 1.70 18.43 -10.82
CA MET A 1 1.96 17.28 -9.94
C MET A 1 1.04 16.15 -10.36
N ASN A 2 1.58 15.01 -10.77
CA ASN A 2 0.77 13.87 -11.19
C ASN A 2 0.23 13.09 -9.97
N ARG A 3 -0.69 12.14 -10.21
CA ARG A 3 -1.35 11.40 -9.13
C ARG A 3 -0.35 10.59 -8.28
N PHE A 4 0.67 10.03 -8.92
CA PHE A 4 1.71 9.26 -8.24
C PHE A 4 2.57 10.14 -7.33
N GLU A 5 3.01 11.31 -7.80
CA GLU A 5 3.75 12.27 -6.98
C GLU A 5 2.94 12.72 -5.75
N ARG A 6 1.62 12.85 -5.89
CA ARG A 6 0.74 13.16 -4.75
C ARG A 6 0.73 12.01 -3.74
N LEU A 7 0.64 10.76 -4.19
CA LEU A 7 0.70 9.58 -3.31
C LEU A 7 2.03 9.52 -2.54
N VAL A 8 3.16 9.68 -3.24
CA VAL A 8 4.49 9.70 -2.61
C VAL A 8 4.59 10.79 -1.54
N LYS A 9 4.04 11.99 -1.80
CA LYS A 9 4.00 13.07 -0.80
C LYS A 9 3.12 12.74 0.41
N VAL A 10 2.00 12.04 0.22
CA VAL A 10 1.16 11.57 1.33
C VAL A 10 1.93 10.57 2.18
N MET A 11 2.58 9.57 1.57
CA MET A 11 3.39 8.59 2.30
C MET A 11 4.56 9.25 3.05
N ALA A 12 5.25 10.20 2.42
CA ALA A 12 6.30 10.97 3.09
C ALA A 12 5.78 11.76 4.31
N ARG A 13 4.56 12.29 4.24
CA ARG A 13 3.92 12.99 5.37
C ARG A 13 3.53 12.00 6.48
N LEU A 14 2.96 10.85 6.14
CA LEU A 14 2.58 9.82 7.11
C LEU A 14 3.80 9.26 7.86
N ARG A 15 4.94 9.10 7.17
CA ARG A 15 6.20 8.61 7.76
C ARG A 15 7.08 9.72 8.34
N SER A 16 6.58 10.96 8.44
CA SER A 16 7.33 12.07 9.06
C SER A 16 7.30 11.97 10.60
N PRO A 17 8.21 12.66 11.33
CA PRO A 17 8.20 12.64 12.80
C PRO A 17 6.86 13.08 13.43
N ASP A 18 6.14 13.99 12.76
CA ASP A 18 4.80 14.45 13.17
C ASP A 18 3.66 13.69 12.44
N GLY A 19 4.00 12.58 11.80
CA GLY A 19 3.09 11.76 11.00
C GLY A 19 2.34 10.73 11.83
N CYS A 20 1.87 9.67 11.15
CA CYS A 20 1.20 8.56 11.80
C CYS A 20 2.23 7.71 12.56
N PRO A 21 2.05 7.45 13.87
CA PRO A 21 2.99 6.66 14.65
C PRO A 21 3.16 5.22 14.17
N TRP A 22 2.13 4.65 13.51
CA TRP A 22 2.22 3.31 12.95
C TRP A 22 3.11 3.32 11.70
N ASP A 23 2.84 4.21 10.73
CA ASP A 23 3.61 4.33 9.49
C ASP A 23 5.08 4.67 9.72
N LEU A 24 5.36 5.57 10.69
CA LEU A 24 6.71 5.98 11.06
C LEU A 24 7.55 4.79 11.58
N ARG A 25 6.93 3.82 12.24
CA ARG A 25 7.63 2.66 12.84
C ARG A 25 7.86 1.51 11.86
N GLN A 26 7.30 1.56 10.65
CA GLN A 26 7.40 0.46 9.70
C GLN A 26 8.76 0.41 9.01
N ASP A 27 9.32 -0.79 8.93
CA ASP A 27 10.44 -1.21 8.09
C ASP A 27 10.06 -2.42 7.22
N HIS A 28 10.96 -2.83 6.32
CA HIS A 28 10.73 -3.97 5.43
C HIS A 28 10.44 -5.30 6.17
N GLN A 29 10.93 -5.49 7.40
CA GLN A 29 10.66 -6.71 8.16
C GLN A 29 9.24 -6.71 8.73
N SER A 30 8.80 -5.56 9.24
CA SER A 30 7.43 -5.37 9.73
C SER A 30 6.38 -5.40 8.63
N LEU A 31 6.74 -4.97 7.41
CA LEU A 31 5.81 -4.90 6.27
C LEU A 31 5.64 -6.22 5.50
N LYS A 32 6.59 -7.16 5.64
CA LYS A 32 6.56 -8.45 4.96
C LYS A 32 5.24 -9.24 5.06
N PRO A 33 4.59 -9.40 6.23
CA PRO A 33 3.30 -10.11 6.29
C PRO A 33 2.21 -9.41 5.47
N TYR A 34 2.14 -8.08 5.51
CA TYR A 34 1.17 -7.31 4.73
C TYR A 34 1.44 -7.43 3.24
N LEU A 35 2.69 -7.36 2.80
CA LEU A 35 3.04 -7.58 1.39
C LEU A 35 2.54 -8.94 0.86
N ILE A 36 2.58 -9.98 1.70
CA ILE A 36 2.08 -11.32 1.32
C ILE A 36 0.55 -11.29 1.24
N GLU A 37 -0.13 -10.72 2.23
CA GLU A 37 -1.59 -10.59 2.29
C GLU A 37 -2.15 -9.87 1.06
N GLU A 38 -1.67 -8.66 0.79
CA GLU A 38 -2.07 -7.83 -0.36
C GLU A 38 -1.81 -8.54 -1.70
N ALA A 39 -0.71 -9.29 -1.80
CA ALA A 39 -0.42 -10.06 -3.01
C ALA A 39 -1.45 -11.19 -3.24
N TYR A 40 -1.93 -11.83 -2.17
CA TYR A 40 -3.01 -12.82 -2.29
C TYR A 40 -4.36 -12.16 -2.60
N GLU A 41 -4.65 -11.00 -2.05
CA GLU A 41 -5.88 -10.26 -2.35
C GLU A 41 -5.92 -9.78 -3.81
N VAL A 42 -4.78 -9.33 -4.36
CA VAL A 42 -4.65 -9.05 -5.80
C VAL A 42 -4.95 -10.30 -6.63
N ILE A 43 -4.40 -11.46 -6.25
CA ILE A 43 -4.67 -12.73 -6.96
C ILE A 43 -6.16 -13.08 -6.89
N GLU A 44 -6.79 -12.95 -5.73
CA GLU A 44 -8.22 -13.20 -5.54
C GLU A 44 -9.08 -12.25 -6.39
N ALA A 45 -8.69 -10.98 -6.49
CA ALA A 45 -9.38 -10.00 -7.32
C ALA A 45 -9.28 -10.35 -8.82
N ILE A 46 -8.13 -10.85 -9.26
CA ILE A 46 -7.95 -11.36 -10.63
C ILE A 46 -8.83 -12.58 -10.87
N ASP A 47 -8.79 -13.55 -9.97
CA ASP A 47 -9.52 -14.81 -10.11
C ASP A 47 -11.05 -14.61 -10.07
N SER A 48 -11.52 -13.61 -9.33
CA SER A 48 -12.93 -13.23 -9.27
C SER A 48 -13.39 -12.36 -10.44
N GLY A 49 -12.47 -11.81 -11.25
CA GLY A 49 -12.78 -10.87 -12.33
C GLY A 49 -13.35 -9.54 -11.85
N ASP A 50 -13.07 -9.16 -10.60
CA ASP A 50 -13.54 -7.91 -9.99
C ASP A 50 -12.53 -6.79 -10.24
N ASP A 51 -12.76 -6.02 -11.31
CA ASP A 51 -11.93 -4.87 -11.68
C ASP A 51 -11.92 -3.74 -10.63
N TRP A 52 -12.93 -3.68 -9.75
CA TRP A 52 -12.95 -2.71 -8.66
C TRP A 52 -12.01 -3.15 -7.56
N LYS A 53 -12.18 -4.39 -7.08
CA LYS A 53 -11.30 -4.99 -6.08
C LYS A 53 -9.85 -4.98 -6.57
N LEU A 54 -9.60 -5.32 -7.84
CA LEU A 54 -8.27 -5.32 -8.41
C LEU A 54 -7.58 -3.93 -8.33
N LYS A 55 -8.32 -2.84 -8.50
CA LYS A 55 -7.77 -1.48 -8.36
C LYS A 55 -7.48 -1.11 -6.91
N GLU A 56 -8.28 -1.61 -5.99
CA GLU A 56 -8.12 -1.43 -4.55
C GLU A 56 -6.86 -2.14 -4.07
N GLU A 57 -6.74 -3.45 -4.30
CA GLU A 57 -5.62 -4.24 -3.81
C GLU A 57 -4.29 -3.85 -4.48
N LEU A 58 -4.32 -3.46 -5.76
CA LEU A 58 -3.11 -2.91 -6.41
C LEU A 58 -2.68 -1.57 -5.81
N GLY A 59 -3.63 -0.80 -5.26
CA GLY A 59 -3.37 0.42 -4.51
C GLY A 59 -2.70 0.12 -3.17
N ASP A 60 -3.23 -0.86 -2.44
CA ASP A 60 -2.73 -1.24 -1.12
C ASP A 60 -1.37 -1.96 -1.20
N LEU A 61 -1.17 -2.81 -2.22
CA LEU A 61 0.14 -3.38 -2.54
C LEU A 61 1.20 -2.31 -2.81
N LEU A 62 0.83 -1.22 -3.50
CA LEU A 62 1.73 -0.11 -3.79
C LEU A 62 2.20 0.62 -2.53
N LEU A 63 1.45 0.57 -1.42
CA LEU A 63 1.85 1.17 -0.14
C LEU A 63 3.01 0.43 0.53
N GLN A 64 3.28 -0.81 0.12
CA GLN A 64 4.30 -1.68 0.71
C GLN A 64 5.68 -1.58 0.04
N ILE A 65 5.81 -0.78 -1.06
CA ILE A 65 7.02 -0.61 -1.89
C ILE A 65 7.77 0.68 -1.51
#